data_AF-A0A0T5P435-F1
#
_entry.id   AF-A0A0T5P435-F1
#
_cell.length_a   1.000
_cell.length_b   1.000
_cell.length_c   1.000
_cell.angle_alpha   90.00
_cell.angle_beta   90.00
_cell.angle_gamma   90.00
#
_symmetry.space_group_name_H-M   'P 1'
#
loop_
_entity.id
_entity.type
_entity.pdbx_description
1 polymer ?
#
loop_
_entity_poly.entity_id
_entity_poly.type
_entity_poly.pdbx_seq_one_letter_code
_entity_poly.pdbx_strand_id
1 'polypeptide(L)'
;MNFRVEASPASGDWVLFFGADSYLTYDHLGTICSLLCDPVDYADRWEAQNIARKAGAMTRLRMNRSYFGTANSDLRKSYLEHLAIEANRIVANAA
;
A
#
# COMPACT_ATOMS: atom_id res chain seq x y z
N MET A 1 -5.62 -13.11 0.64
CA MET A 1 -5.76 -11.63 0.58
C MET A 1 -4.46 -11.07 0.05
N ASN A 2 -4.49 -10.26 -1.02
CA ASN A 2 -3.27 -9.74 -1.63
C ASN A 2 -3.32 -8.21 -1.71
N PHE A 3 -2.16 -7.59 -1.62
CA PHE A 3 -1.92 -6.19 -1.91
C PHE A 3 -1.71 -5.98 -3.41
N ARG A 4 -2.30 -4.92 -3.97
CA ARG A 4 -2.18 -4.52 -5.38
C ARG A 4 -2.07 -3.01 -5.53
N VAL A 5 -1.59 -2.53 -6.67
CA VAL A 5 -1.46 -1.11 -6.96
C VAL A 5 -2.34 -0.76 -8.13
N GLU A 6 -3.21 0.22 -7.95
CA GLU A 6 -4.11 0.68 -9.00
C GLU A 6 -4.25 2.20 -8.91
N ALA A 7 -4.68 2.82 -10.01
CA ALA A 7 -5.04 4.23 -10.01
C ALA A 7 -6.38 4.39 -9.29
N SER A 8 -6.42 5.30 -8.31
CA SER A 8 -7.64 5.72 -7.64
C SER A 8 -8.65 6.21 -8.69
N PRO A 9 -9.85 5.61 -8.79
CA PRO A 9 -10.86 6.08 -9.73
C PRO A 9 -11.39 7.48 -9.38
N ALA A 10 -11.19 7.95 -8.14
CA ALA A 10 -11.64 9.27 -7.69
C ALA A 10 -10.65 10.40 -7.98
N SER A 11 -9.34 10.14 -7.84
CA SER A 11 -8.30 11.18 -7.97
C SER A 11 -7.32 10.97 -9.11
N GLY A 12 -7.29 9.77 -9.72
CA GLY A 12 -6.28 9.38 -10.71
C GLY A 12 -4.89 9.09 -10.13
N ASP A 13 -4.70 9.25 -8.81
CA ASP A 13 -3.43 8.94 -8.15
C ASP A 13 -3.24 7.44 -7.96
N TRP A 14 -2.00 6.97 -8.02
CA TRP A 14 -1.67 5.59 -7.67
C TRP A 14 -1.80 5.36 -6.17
N VAL A 15 -2.53 4.31 -5.77
CA VAL A 15 -2.70 3.90 -4.38
C VAL A 15 -2.52 2.40 -4.24
N LEU A 16 -2.20 1.95 -3.02
CA LEU A 16 -2.11 0.54 -2.67
C LEU A 16 -3.48 0.07 -2.15
N PHE A 17 -3.99 -1.03 -2.70
CA PHE A 17 -5.23 -1.68 -2.30
C PHE A 17 -4.99 -3.02 -1.60
N PHE A 18 -5.88 -3.41 -0.68
CA PHE A 18 -5.88 -4.72 -0.02
C PHE A 18 -7.23 -5.44 -0.16
N GLY A 19 -7.19 -6.72 -0.53
CA GLY A 19 -8.37 -7.61 -0.65
C GLY A 19 -8.94 -7.72 -2.07
N ALA A 20 -10.07 -8.43 -2.23
CA ALA A 20 -10.66 -8.73 -3.54
C ALA A 20 -11.29 -7.50 -4.21
N ASP A 21 -12.03 -6.69 -3.44
CA ASP A 21 -12.78 -5.52 -3.92
C ASP A 21 -12.22 -4.19 -3.38
N SER A 22 -10.91 -4.11 -3.15
CA SER A 22 -10.24 -2.85 -2.77
C SER A 22 -10.74 -2.26 -1.45
N TYR A 23 -10.72 -3.05 -0.37
CA TYR A 23 -11.31 -2.67 0.91
C TYR A 23 -10.62 -1.52 1.65
N LEU A 24 -9.30 -1.39 1.48
CA LEU A 24 -8.47 -0.39 2.16
C LEU A 24 -7.51 0.22 1.16
N THR A 25 -7.43 1.54 1.14
CA THR A 25 -6.42 2.26 0.35
C THR A 25 -5.33 2.80 1.24
N TYR A 26 -4.07 2.69 0.80
CA TYR A 26 -2.91 3.20 1.51
C TYR A 26 -2.08 4.14 0.63
N ASP A 27 -1.51 5.17 1.26
CA ASP A 27 -0.46 5.98 0.66
C ASP A 27 0.90 5.25 0.67
N HIS A 28 1.88 5.94 0.10
CA HIS A 28 3.28 5.53 0.09
C HIS A 28 3.94 5.46 1.49
N LEU A 29 3.25 5.83 2.57
CA LEU A 29 3.73 5.71 3.95
C LEU A 29 3.01 4.58 4.71
N GLY A 30 2.06 3.88 4.09
CA GLY A 30 1.21 2.89 4.75
C GLY A 30 0.10 3.50 5.59
N THR A 31 -0.22 4.78 5.38
CA THR A 31 -1.35 5.48 6.00
C THR A 31 -2.62 5.18 5.22
N ILE A 32 -3.73 4.94 5.91
CA ILE A 32 -5.03 4.72 5.25
C ILE A 32 -5.51 6.03 4.61
N CYS A 33 -5.84 6.01 3.32
CA CYS A 33 -6.32 7.17 2.57
C CYS A 33 -7.84 7.20 2.36
N SER A 34 -8.48 6.04 2.30
CA SER A 34 -9.93 5.91 2.13
C SER A 34 -10.39 4.51 2.60
N LEU A 35 -11.59 4.45 3.16
CA LEU A 35 -12.31 3.22 3.47
C LEU A 35 -13.37 3.03 2.38
N LEU A 36 -13.33 1.93 1.62
CA LEU A 36 -14.44 1.56 0.75
C LEU A 36 -15.41 0.67 1.53
N CYS A 37 -16.71 0.87 1.26
CA CYS A 37 -17.85 0.70 2.16
C CYS A 37 -18.23 -0.71 2.64
N ASP A 38 -17.43 -1.74 2.39
CA ASP A 38 -17.75 -3.08 2.91
C ASP A 38 -17.25 -3.27 4.35
N PRO A 39 -17.97 -4.05 5.18
CA PRO A 39 -17.56 -4.34 6.54
C PRO A 39 -16.35 -5.28 6.53
N VAL A 40 -15.15 -4.69 6.48
CA VAL A 40 -13.91 -5.42 6.80
C VAL A 40 -13.89 -5.70 8.30
N ASP A 41 -13.52 -6.91 8.69
CA ASP A 41 -13.23 -7.21 10.09
C ASP A 41 -12.15 -6.25 10.61
N TYR A 42 -12.35 -5.72 11.82
CA TYR A 42 -11.40 -4.82 12.45
C TYR A 42 -10.01 -5.47 12.62
N ALA A 43 -9.96 -6.78 12.86
CA ALA A 43 -8.71 -7.54 12.97
C ALA A 43 -7.93 -7.53 11.64
N ASP A 44 -8.61 -7.86 10.53
CA ASP A 44 -8.02 -7.88 9.20
C ASP A 44 -7.51 -6.49 8.80
N ARG A 45 -8.26 -5.43 9.14
CA ARG A 45 -7.85 -4.04 8.90
C ARG A 45 -6.57 -3.69 9.66
N TRP A 46 -6.51 -4.01 10.95
CA TRP A 46 -5.36 -3.69 11.79
C TRP A 46 -4.11 -4.43 11.33
N GLU A 47 -4.26 -5.70 10.96
CA GLU A 47 -3.17 -6.52 10.44
C GLU A 47 -2.67 -5.98 9.09
N ALA A 48 -3.58 -5.71 8.14
CA ALA A 48 -3.24 -5.17 6.84
C ALA A 48 -2.50 -3.82 6.96
N GLN A 49 -2.94 -2.93 7.88
CA GLN A 49 -2.25 -1.68 8.16
C GLN A 49 -0.84 -1.90 8.71
N ASN A 50 -0.65 -2.86 9.61
CA ASN A 50 0.68 -3.17 10.14
C ASN A 50 1.61 -3.75 9.08
N ILE A 51 1.11 -4.61 8.19
CA ILE A 51 1.88 -5.17 7.09
C ILE A 51 2.28 -4.05 6.12
N ALA A 52 1.34 -3.21 5.70
CA ALA A 52 1.61 -2.07 4.81
C ALA A 52 2.63 -1.10 5.41
N ARG A 53 2.51 -0.78 6.71
CA ARG A 53 3.47 0.09 7.43
C ARG A 53 4.86 -0.54 7.52
N LYS A 54 4.96 -1.86 7.79
CA LYS A 54 6.24 -2.59 7.85
C LYS A 54 6.91 -2.63 6.48
N ALA A 55 6.16 -2.94 5.43
CA ALA A 55 6.63 -2.88 4.04
C ALA A 55 7.07 -1.45 3.67
N GLY A 56 6.26 -0.44 4.00
CA GLY A 56 6.57 0.97 3.78
C GLY A 56 7.87 1.40 4.45
N ALA A 57 8.12 0.99 5.71
CA ALA A 57 9.37 1.27 6.41
C ALA A 57 10.59 0.61 5.72
N MET A 58 10.47 -0.65 5.30
CA MET A 58 11.55 -1.35 4.59
C MET A 58 11.86 -0.72 3.23
N THR A 59 10.82 -0.34 2.47
CA THR A 59 11.00 0.28 1.15
C THR A 59 11.42 1.75 1.29
N ARG A 60 11.00 2.47 2.34
CA ARG A 60 11.43 3.86 2.63
C ARG A 60 12.92 3.96 2.93
N LEU A 61 13.51 2.96 3.61
CA LEU A 61 14.97 2.89 3.77
C LEU A 61 15.70 2.85 2.43
N ARG A 62 15.07 2.28 1.38
CA ARG A 62 15.61 2.31 0.01
C ARG A 62 15.38 3.65 -0.70
N MET A 63 14.38 4.43 -0.28
CA MET A 63 13.90 5.64 -0.96
C MET A 63 14.18 6.97 -0.26
N ASN A 64 14.83 7.00 0.91
CA ASN A 64 15.21 8.22 1.64
C ASN A 64 16.27 9.09 0.91
N ARG A 65 16.34 8.95 -0.42
CA ARG A 65 17.14 9.76 -1.33
C ARG A 65 16.35 11.03 -1.69
N SER A 66 17.05 12.15 -1.76
CA SER A 66 16.54 13.51 -1.97
C SER A 66 15.68 13.73 -3.23
N TYR A 67 15.63 12.77 -4.16
CA TYR A 67 14.88 12.87 -5.42
C TYR A 67 13.37 12.59 -5.30
N PHE A 68 12.88 12.04 -4.17
CA PHE A 68 11.46 11.68 -4.04
C PHE A 68 10.51 12.82 -3.67
N GLY A 69 11.04 13.98 -3.21
CA GLY A 69 10.23 15.13 -2.80
C GLY A 69 9.41 15.79 -3.91
N THR A 70 9.71 15.46 -5.18
CA THR A 70 9.04 15.99 -6.38
C THR A 70 8.62 14.90 -7.37
N ALA A 71 8.61 13.63 -6.94
CA ALA A 71 8.48 12.47 -7.81
C ALA A 71 7.22 12.48 -8.70
N ASN A 72 7.46 12.31 -10.01
CA ASN A 72 6.47 12.09 -11.07
C ASN A 72 5.60 10.85 -10.78
N SER A 73 4.37 10.81 -11.32
CA SER A 73 3.35 9.77 -11.05
C SER A 73 3.89 8.34 -11.18
N ASP A 74 4.74 8.09 -12.19
CA ASP A 74 5.32 6.78 -12.47
C ASP A 74 6.29 6.30 -11.38
N LEU A 75 7.05 7.21 -10.77
CA LEU A 75 7.97 6.87 -9.69
C LEU A 75 7.18 6.46 -8.42
N ARG A 76 6.04 7.12 -8.17
CA ARG A 76 5.13 6.76 -7.06
C ARG A 76 4.47 5.42 -7.32
N LYS A 77 4.05 5.15 -8.56
CA LYS A 77 3.53 3.84 -8.96
C LYS A 77 4.54 2.73 -8.69
N SER A 78 5.76 2.87 -9.23
CA SER A 78 6.82 1.87 -9.05
C SER A 78 7.14 1.63 -7.56
N TYR A 79 7.12 2.69 -6.74
CA TYR A 79 7.28 2.52 -5.30
C TYR A 79 6.14 1.72 -4.65
N LEU A 80 4.89 2.05 -4.96
CA LEU A 80 3.75 1.33 -4.43
C LEU A 80 3.78 -0.14 -4.89
N GLU A 81 4.26 -0.42 -6.10
CA GLU A 81 4.41 -1.79 -6.62
C GLU A 81 5.43 -2.58 -5.81
N HIS A 82 6.57 -1.96 -5.50
CA HIS A 82 7.55 -2.55 -4.59
C HIS A 82 6.97 -2.81 -3.20
N LEU A 83 6.20 -1.87 -2.66
CA LEU A 83 5.55 -2.02 -1.36
C LEU A 83 4.53 -3.18 -1.39
N ALA A 84 3.74 -3.31 -2.46
CA ALA A 84 2.80 -4.42 -2.65
C ALA A 84 3.51 -5.78 -2.69
N ILE A 85 4.62 -5.88 -3.44
CA ILE A 85 5.43 -7.12 -3.52
C ILE A 85 5.95 -7.52 -2.15
N GLU A 86 6.53 -6.58 -1.39
CA GLU A 86 7.07 -6.87 -0.06
C GLU A 86 5.95 -7.20 0.95
N ALA A 87 4.81 -6.51 0.88
CA ALA A 87 3.65 -6.81 1.73
C ALA A 87 3.12 -8.23 1.49
N ASN A 88 2.98 -8.63 0.22
CA ASN A 88 2.58 -9.99 -0.15
C ASN A 88 3.61 -11.04 0.29
N ARG A 89 4.91 -10.72 0.25
CA ARG A 89 5.97 -11.60 0.76
C ARG A 89 5.86 -11.81 2.28
N ILE A 90 5.50 -10.78 3.04
CA ILE A 90 5.28 -10.91 4.49
C ILE A 90 4.09 -11.82 4.78
N VAL A 91 2.98 -11.63 4.07
CA VAL A 91 1.77 -12.47 4.22
C VAL A 91 2.10 -13.94 3.93
N ALA A 92 2.81 -14.22 2.83
CA ALA A 92 3.19 -15.58 2.45
C ALA A 92 4.09 -16.28 3.46
N ASN A 93 4.88 -15.52 4.25
CA ASN A 93 5.75 -16.07 5.30
C ASN A 93 5.07 -16.19 6.67
N ALA A 94 3.86 -15.65 6.83
CA ALA A 94 3.09 -15.72 8.07
C ALA A 94 2.10 -16.90 8.09
N ALA A 95 1.86 -17.52 6.92
CA ALA A 95 1.03 -18.72 6.73
C ALA A 95 1.87 -20.00 6.81
#